data_AF-A0A2T8HIU1-F1
#
_entry.id   AF-A0A2T8HIU1-F1
#
_cell.length_a   1.000
_cell.length_b   1.000
_cell.length_c   1.000
_cell.angle_alpha   90.00
_cell.angle_beta   90.00
_cell.angle_gamma   90.00
#
_symmetry.space_group_name_H-M   'P 1'
#
loop_
_entity.id
_entity.type
_entity.pdbx_description
1 polymer ?
#
loop_
_entity_poly.entity_id
_entity_poly.type
_entity_poly.pdbx_seq_one_letter_code
_entity_poly.pdbx_strand_id
1 'polypeptide(L)'
;MKILSGKEEIYYLIRKVIEQFELRHEQKIICNTNRENYSAIAKELSAITVNLPYTARERQHQDYPEPSVLEQSVQYPHRKYDLTGGQIKDVYFGQVKKPRAHLVDACYIYLYGVGRLGFENDPSDPNLLLAEAHPEETVEKKTNESRRKFPIYLSGLLILFTGINIYLWISTGRAKTETIWTTYQPTAEEVDAVTGVWLYQTGAPQARSNEANRFRRYATNIVVIKQVGDRLMMQRHGATINHQGYVEFTSPGTLSIHSYVEKGKDGALINPSHSLAKLHPQDSIMYTISSTWSFESDDNNDIIGARNIYTKLGKGGMLHPIFNTPENAACHCKIVEWKRNDGSSERFNLTYETIQPGSLTEDLDESSLILRRPKSGVLLSKPAKNDESEHI
;
A
#
# COMPACT_ATOMS: atom_id res chain seq x y z
N MET A 1 9.77 32.95 -24.53
CA MET A 1 9.91 31.57 -24.01
C MET A 1 8.52 31.02 -23.75
N LYS A 2 8.25 29.79 -24.15
CA LYS A 2 6.92 29.18 -23.99
C LYS A 2 6.97 28.19 -22.84
N ILE A 3 6.07 28.30 -21.86
CA ILE A 3 5.99 27.37 -20.72
C ILE A 3 5.28 26.08 -21.15
N LEU A 4 5.64 24.96 -20.54
CA LEU A 4 4.88 23.72 -20.59
C LEU A 4 3.40 23.99 -20.27
N SER A 5 2.50 23.21 -20.88
CA SER A 5 1.07 23.34 -20.61
C SER A 5 0.38 21.99 -20.58
N GLY A 6 -0.73 21.92 -19.86
CA GLY A 6 -1.55 20.72 -19.83
C GLY A 6 -0.92 19.61 -18.99
N LYS A 7 -0.87 18.38 -19.52
CA LYS A 7 -0.49 17.19 -18.74
C LYS A 7 0.95 17.24 -18.21
N GLU A 8 1.91 17.66 -19.05
CA GLU A 8 3.33 17.65 -18.70
C GLU A 8 3.64 18.67 -17.60
N GLU A 9 3.05 19.87 -17.71
CA GLU A 9 3.13 20.94 -16.71
C GLU A 9 2.65 20.47 -15.34
N ILE A 10 1.39 20.01 -15.25
CA ILE A 10 0.82 19.64 -13.95
C ILE A 10 1.51 18.41 -13.33
N TYR A 11 1.98 17.48 -14.17
CA TYR A 11 2.68 16.29 -13.71
C TYR A 11 4.04 16.64 -13.09
N TYR A 12 4.76 17.58 -13.69
CA TYR A 12 6.01 18.10 -13.12
C TYR A 12 5.74 18.84 -11.80
N LEU A 13 4.78 19.78 -11.82
CA LEU A 13 4.46 20.63 -10.68
C LEU A 13 4.06 19.80 -9.44
N ILE A 14 3.22 18.77 -9.61
CA ILE A 14 2.76 18.01 -8.44
C ILE A 14 3.88 17.20 -7.79
N ARG A 15 4.86 16.73 -8.57
CA ARG A 15 6.04 16.03 -8.04
C ARG A 15 6.90 16.98 -7.22
N LYS A 16 7.08 18.21 -7.70
CA LYS A 16 7.79 19.26 -6.95
C LYS A 16 7.04 19.67 -5.69
N VAL A 17 5.71 19.77 -5.74
CA VAL A 17 4.88 20.05 -4.55
C VAL A 17 5.05 18.95 -3.51
N ILE A 18 5.02 17.67 -3.92
CA ILE A 18 5.28 16.55 -3.00
C ILE A 18 6.67 16.66 -2.40
N GLU A 19 7.71 16.84 -3.22
CA GLU A 19 9.10 16.99 -2.74
C GLU A 19 9.23 18.13 -1.71
N GLN A 20 8.65 19.31 -2.00
CA GLN A 20 8.71 20.45 -1.09
C GLN A 20 7.88 20.22 0.18
N PHE A 21 6.73 19.56 0.08
CA PHE A 21 5.92 19.16 1.23
C PHE A 21 6.71 18.21 2.14
N GLU A 22 7.33 17.18 1.57
CA GLU A 22 8.15 16.22 2.33
C GLU A 22 9.31 16.90 3.05
N LEU A 23 9.95 17.88 2.41
CA LEU A 23 11.02 18.69 2.99
C LEU A 23 10.51 19.59 4.13
N ARG A 24 9.35 20.24 3.95
CA ARG A 24 8.81 21.19 4.94
C ARG A 24 8.27 20.50 6.19
N HIS A 25 7.72 19.29 6.05
CA HIS A 25 7.05 18.57 7.13
C HIS A 25 7.84 17.38 7.69
N GLU A 26 9.05 17.12 7.16
CA GLU A 26 9.88 15.94 7.51
C GLU A 26 9.10 14.60 7.45
N GLN A 27 8.08 14.57 6.57
CA GLN A 27 7.16 13.45 6.42
C GLN A 27 7.20 12.97 4.98
N LYS A 28 7.58 11.71 4.78
CA LYS A 28 7.49 11.06 3.47
C LYS A 28 6.04 10.72 3.13
N ILE A 29 5.66 11.01 1.90
CA ILE A 29 4.37 10.67 1.33
C ILE A 29 4.51 9.35 0.59
N ILE A 30 3.68 8.37 0.97
CA ILE A 30 3.65 7.09 0.28
C ILE A 30 2.86 7.28 -1.02
N CYS A 31 3.56 7.60 -2.10
CA CYS A 31 2.98 7.86 -3.42
C CYS A 31 2.47 6.57 -4.12
N ASN A 32 1.43 5.95 -3.57
CA ASN A 32 0.71 4.80 -4.14
C ASN A 32 -0.72 5.21 -4.56
N THR A 33 -1.62 4.28 -4.89
CA THR A 33 -2.98 4.64 -5.33
C THR A 33 -4.00 4.89 -4.22
N ASN A 34 -3.59 4.82 -2.95
CA ASN A 34 -4.46 5.20 -1.84
C ASN A 34 -4.60 6.73 -1.81
N ARG A 35 -5.82 7.22 -2.06
CA ARG A 35 -6.15 8.65 -2.05
C ARG A 35 -5.86 9.32 -0.71
N GLU A 36 -5.92 8.58 0.40
CA GLU A 36 -5.70 9.11 1.75
C GLU A 36 -4.25 9.56 1.94
N ASN A 37 -3.30 8.95 1.25
CA ASN A 37 -1.88 9.32 1.33
C ASN A 37 -1.60 10.73 0.78
N TYR A 38 -2.49 11.25 -0.06
CA TYR A 38 -2.39 12.61 -0.62
C TYR A 38 -3.33 13.60 0.09
N SER A 39 -4.06 13.17 1.11
CA SER A 39 -5.05 14.00 1.80
C SER A 39 -4.43 15.24 2.45
N ALA A 40 -3.22 15.10 3.02
CA ALA A 40 -2.49 16.21 3.64
C ALA A 40 -2.10 17.28 2.61
N ILE A 41 -1.51 16.86 1.48
CA ILE A 41 -1.18 17.77 0.37
C ILE A 41 -2.44 18.42 -0.20
N ALA A 42 -3.50 17.64 -0.38
CA ALA A 42 -4.76 18.16 -0.89
C ALA A 42 -5.34 19.24 0.02
N LYS A 43 -5.23 19.11 1.35
CA LYS A 43 -5.64 20.14 2.31
C LYS A 43 -4.81 21.43 2.18
N GLU A 44 -3.49 21.32 2.03
CA GLU A 44 -2.63 22.51 1.87
C GLU A 44 -2.91 23.24 0.57
N LEU A 45 -2.99 22.51 -0.54
CA LEU A 45 -3.35 23.11 -1.82
C LEU A 45 -4.78 23.67 -1.78
N SER A 46 -5.70 23.05 -1.04
CA SER A 46 -7.06 23.57 -0.83
C SER A 46 -7.08 24.89 -0.06
N ALA A 47 -6.16 25.08 0.89
CA ALA A 47 -6.01 26.34 1.61
C ALA A 47 -5.59 27.49 0.66
N ILE A 48 -4.90 27.17 -0.43
CA ILE A 48 -4.60 28.12 -1.51
C ILE A 48 -5.82 28.28 -2.42
N THR A 49 -6.39 27.19 -2.94
CA THR A 49 -7.42 27.26 -3.98
C THR A 49 -8.70 27.94 -3.55
N VAL A 50 -9.10 27.80 -2.28
CA VAL A 50 -10.30 28.46 -1.73
C VAL A 50 -10.14 29.98 -1.66
N ASN A 51 -8.90 30.47 -1.59
CA ASN A 51 -8.60 31.90 -1.56
C ASN A 51 -8.35 32.52 -2.94
N LEU A 52 -8.21 31.70 -4.00
CA LEU A 52 -7.96 32.20 -5.36
C LEU A 52 -8.94 33.28 -5.84
N PRO A 53 -10.26 33.22 -5.56
CA PRO A 53 -11.17 34.29 -5.96
C PRO A 53 -10.78 35.69 -5.43
N TYR A 54 -9.98 35.76 -4.36
CA TYR A 54 -9.63 37.00 -3.67
C TYR A 54 -8.17 37.42 -3.87
N THR A 55 -7.31 36.58 -4.46
CA THR A 55 -5.85 36.78 -4.47
C THR A 55 -5.25 37.02 -5.86
N ALA A 56 -6.07 37.13 -6.91
CA ALA A 56 -5.59 37.19 -8.31
C ALA A 56 -4.51 38.25 -8.57
N ARG A 57 -4.69 39.47 -8.04
CA ARG A 57 -3.72 40.57 -8.19
C ARG A 57 -2.46 40.37 -7.35
N GLU A 58 -2.62 39.95 -6.09
CA GLU A 58 -1.49 39.74 -5.16
C GLU A 58 -0.59 38.60 -5.65
N ARG A 59 -1.21 37.51 -6.07
CA ARG A 59 -0.54 36.25 -6.41
C ARG A 59 -0.34 36.07 -7.90
N GLN A 60 -0.74 37.02 -8.74
CA GLN A 60 -0.48 37.01 -10.19
C GLN A 60 -0.96 35.71 -10.87
N HIS A 61 -2.24 35.38 -10.68
CA HIS A 61 -2.92 34.28 -11.37
C HIS A 61 -4.19 34.77 -12.06
N GLN A 62 -4.85 33.91 -12.82
CA GLN A 62 -6.11 34.24 -13.47
C GLN A 62 -7.25 34.52 -12.46
N ASP A 63 -8.26 35.29 -12.86
CA ASP A 63 -9.43 35.52 -12.01
C ASP A 63 -10.30 34.27 -11.87
N TYR A 64 -10.78 34.03 -10.64
CA TYR A 64 -11.72 32.96 -10.32
C TYR A 64 -13.01 33.55 -9.77
N PRO A 65 -14.19 33.08 -10.23
CA PRO A 65 -15.46 33.53 -9.68
C PRO A 65 -15.59 33.27 -8.19
N GLU A 66 -16.14 34.23 -7.46
CA GLU A 66 -16.44 34.05 -6.05
C GLU A 66 -17.47 32.93 -5.82
N PRO A 67 -17.30 32.10 -4.77
CA PRO A 67 -18.31 31.15 -4.35
C PRO A 67 -19.54 31.86 -3.77
N SER A 68 -20.72 31.28 -3.99
CA SER A 68 -21.94 31.71 -3.32
C SER A 68 -21.87 31.49 -1.81
N VAL A 69 -22.70 32.19 -1.03
CA VAL A 69 -22.75 32.07 0.44
C VAL A 69 -22.94 30.62 0.90
N LEU A 70 -23.75 29.84 0.17
CA LEU A 70 -23.95 28.41 0.45
C LEU A 70 -22.67 27.60 0.23
N GLU A 71 -21.95 27.85 -0.87
CA GLU A 71 -20.68 27.19 -1.19
C GLU A 71 -19.53 27.56 -0.24
N GLN A 72 -19.62 28.71 0.44
CA GLN A 72 -18.66 29.13 1.48
C GLN A 72 -18.95 28.48 2.83
N SER A 73 -20.22 28.16 3.12
CA SER A 73 -20.67 27.65 4.42
C SER A 73 -20.36 26.16 4.67
N VAL A 74 -20.00 25.42 3.62
CA VAL A 74 -19.71 23.98 3.72
C VAL A 74 -18.27 23.73 4.17
N GLN A 75 -18.04 22.62 4.87
CA GLN A 75 -16.70 22.24 5.34
C GLN A 75 -15.91 21.52 4.26
N TYR A 76 -14.58 21.51 4.39
CA TYR A 76 -13.71 20.66 3.58
C TYR A 76 -14.18 19.20 3.62
N PRO A 77 -14.22 18.48 2.48
CA PRO A 77 -13.71 18.84 1.15
C PRO A 77 -14.79 19.38 0.19
N HIS A 78 -15.85 20.02 0.69
CA HIS A 78 -17.02 20.39 -0.12
C HIS A 78 -17.04 21.84 -0.61
N ARG A 79 -16.05 22.66 -0.27
CA ARG A 79 -16.03 24.07 -0.72
C ARG A 79 -15.73 24.15 -2.20
N LYS A 80 -16.21 25.22 -2.85
CA LYS A 80 -15.88 25.53 -4.25
C LYS A 80 -14.36 25.70 -4.33
N TYR A 81 -13.71 24.90 -5.16
CA TYR A 81 -12.26 24.80 -5.34
C TYR A 81 -11.48 23.94 -4.35
N ASP A 82 -12.12 23.24 -3.40
CA ASP A 82 -11.42 22.21 -2.62
C ASP A 82 -10.83 21.13 -3.55
N LEU A 83 -9.63 20.70 -3.18
CA LEU A 83 -8.91 19.61 -3.80
C LEU A 83 -8.98 18.39 -2.88
N THR A 84 -9.14 17.22 -3.48
CA THR A 84 -9.17 15.94 -2.78
C THR A 84 -7.90 15.15 -3.05
N GLY A 85 -7.52 14.27 -2.12
CA GLY A 85 -6.38 13.37 -2.32
C GLY A 85 -6.51 12.50 -3.59
N GLY A 86 -7.75 12.22 -4.03
CA GLY A 86 -8.01 11.57 -5.30
C GLY A 86 -7.53 12.39 -6.50
N GLN A 87 -7.82 13.68 -6.54
CA GLN A 87 -7.37 14.57 -7.61
C GLN A 87 -5.84 14.69 -7.66
N ILE A 88 -5.18 14.78 -6.50
CA ILE A 88 -3.71 14.84 -6.41
C ILE A 88 -3.09 13.54 -6.90
N LYS A 89 -3.62 12.39 -6.46
CA LYS A 89 -3.23 11.06 -6.93
C LYS A 89 -3.35 10.95 -8.45
N ASP A 90 -4.50 11.31 -9.01
CA ASP A 90 -4.75 11.17 -10.45
C ASP A 90 -3.77 11.99 -11.29
N VAL A 91 -3.38 13.18 -10.83
CA VAL A 91 -2.33 13.99 -11.45
C VAL A 91 -0.95 13.35 -11.31
N TYR A 92 -0.60 12.87 -10.10
CA TYR A 92 0.70 12.24 -9.85
C TYR A 92 0.93 11.00 -10.73
N PHE A 93 -0.12 10.24 -11.04
CA PHE A 93 -0.05 9.10 -11.97
C PHE A 93 -0.28 9.48 -13.44
N GLY A 94 -0.38 10.77 -13.76
CA GLY A 94 -0.53 11.25 -15.13
C GLY A 94 -1.85 10.86 -15.80
N GLN A 95 -2.90 10.62 -15.01
CA GLN A 95 -4.25 10.24 -15.48
C GLN A 95 -5.06 11.45 -15.95
N VAL A 96 -4.66 12.66 -15.57
CA VAL A 96 -5.34 13.91 -15.93
C VAL A 96 -4.83 14.44 -17.27
N LYS A 97 -5.69 14.41 -18.31
CA LYS A 97 -5.38 14.95 -19.65
C LYS A 97 -5.52 16.47 -19.74
N LYS A 98 -6.46 17.05 -18.99
CA LYS A 98 -6.73 18.49 -18.93
C LYS A 98 -6.80 18.91 -17.46
N PRO A 99 -5.71 19.45 -16.88
CA PRO A 99 -5.73 19.88 -15.49
C PRO A 99 -6.69 21.02 -15.27
N ARG A 100 -7.31 21.05 -14.09
CA ARG A 100 -8.13 22.18 -13.67
C ARG A 100 -7.20 23.37 -13.42
N ALA A 101 -7.54 24.54 -13.94
CA ALA A 101 -6.68 25.71 -13.84
C ALA A 101 -6.35 26.08 -12.37
N HIS A 102 -7.33 26.00 -11.46
CA HIS A 102 -7.09 26.30 -10.03
C HIS A 102 -6.06 25.37 -9.38
N LEU A 103 -5.95 24.11 -9.83
CA LEU A 103 -4.92 23.20 -9.34
C LEU A 103 -3.53 23.60 -9.84
N VAL A 104 -3.43 24.03 -11.11
CA VAL A 104 -2.17 24.50 -11.68
C VAL A 104 -1.69 25.74 -10.93
N ASP A 105 -2.56 26.73 -10.75
CA ASP A 105 -2.22 27.95 -10.00
C ASP A 105 -1.89 27.68 -8.54
N ALA A 106 -2.59 26.74 -7.88
CA ALA A 106 -2.23 26.32 -6.52
C ALA A 106 -0.81 25.77 -6.42
N CYS A 107 -0.40 24.93 -7.38
CA CYS A 107 0.95 24.38 -7.40
C CYS A 107 2.01 25.47 -7.63
N TYR A 108 1.79 26.41 -8.56
CA TYR A 108 2.72 27.53 -8.76
C TYR A 108 2.84 28.39 -7.50
N ILE A 109 1.72 28.75 -6.88
CA ILE A 109 1.72 29.57 -5.66
C ILE A 109 2.42 28.83 -4.51
N TYR A 110 2.21 27.53 -4.39
CA TYR A 110 2.87 26.72 -3.36
C TYR A 110 4.39 26.69 -3.50
N LEU A 111 4.87 26.51 -4.74
CA LEU A 111 6.28 26.36 -5.07
C LEU A 111 7.04 27.68 -5.11
N TYR A 112 6.45 28.70 -5.74
CA TYR A 112 7.13 29.94 -6.14
C TYR A 112 6.50 31.20 -5.54
N GLY A 113 5.39 31.07 -4.80
CA GLY A 113 4.69 32.21 -4.17
C GLY A 113 3.79 33.00 -5.13
N VAL A 114 3.95 32.83 -6.43
CA VAL A 114 3.15 33.43 -7.52
C VAL A 114 2.45 32.35 -8.33
N GLY A 115 1.33 32.68 -8.96
CA GLY A 115 0.59 31.79 -9.85
C GLY A 115 1.19 31.71 -11.25
N ARG A 116 0.52 30.98 -12.12
CA ARG A 116 1.02 30.62 -13.45
C ARG A 116 1.33 31.84 -14.30
N LEU A 117 0.48 32.88 -14.25
CA LEU A 117 0.70 34.12 -15.03
C LEU A 117 1.91 34.90 -14.53
N GLY A 118 2.11 34.99 -13.21
CA GLY A 118 3.29 35.61 -12.62
C GLY A 118 4.58 34.88 -12.99
N PHE A 119 4.55 33.55 -12.89
CA PHE A 119 5.67 32.70 -13.30
C PHE A 119 5.98 32.82 -14.80
N GLU A 120 4.98 33.07 -15.65
CA GLU A 120 5.18 33.31 -17.09
C GLU A 120 5.95 34.58 -17.41
N ASN A 121 5.83 35.61 -16.56
CA ASN A 121 6.55 36.86 -16.73
C ASN A 121 7.99 36.79 -16.20
N ASP A 122 8.26 35.97 -15.19
CA ASP A 122 9.58 35.79 -14.59
C ASP A 122 9.83 34.31 -14.21
N PRO A 123 10.18 33.45 -15.19
CA PRO A 123 10.29 32.01 -14.97
C PRO A 123 11.56 31.67 -14.18
N SER A 124 11.38 31.14 -12.97
CA SER A 124 12.48 30.76 -12.08
C SER A 124 12.93 29.30 -12.22
N ASP A 125 12.18 28.44 -12.91
CA ASP A 125 12.50 27.02 -13.12
C ASP A 125 12.63 26.67 -14.62
N PRO A 126 13.85 26.34 -15.11
CA PRO A 126 14.08 26.05 -16.52
C PRO A 126 13.40 24.76 -17.00
N ASN A 127 13.05 23.83 -16.11
CA ASN A 127 12.40 22.56 -16.49
C ASN A 127 10.93 22.75 -16.91
N LEU A 128 10.36 23.92 -16.63
CA LEU A 128 9.01 24.30 -17.05
C LEU A 128 8.99 25.02 -18.41
N LEU A 129 10.15 25.20 -19.07
CA LEU A 129 10.26 25.87 -20.37
C LEU A 129 10.30 24.84 -21.51
N LEU A 130 9.57 25.10 -22.59
CA LEU A 130 9.67 24.32 -23.83
C LEU A 130 11.03 24.60 -24.47
N ALA A 131 11.81 23.54 -24.71
CA ALA A 131 13.01 23.64 -25.53
C ALA A 131 12.62 24.05 -26.96
N GLU A 132 13.12 25.18 -27.44
CA GLU A 132 13.05 25.52 -28.87
C GLU A 132 13.93 24.52 -29.62
N ALA A 133 13.30 23.72 -30.49
CA ALA A 133 14.02 22.79 -31.36
C ALA A 133 14.79 23.57 -32.43
N HIS A 134 16.11 23.68 -32.29
CA HIS A 134 17.04 24.04 -33.36
C HIS A 134 18.42 23.38 -33.16
N PRO A 135 19.20 23.21 -34.24
CA PRO A 135 19.72 21.92 -34.69
C PRO A 135 21.10 21.54 -34.14
N GLU A 136 21.38 20.25 -34.27
CA GLU A 136 22.68 19.55 -34.13
C GLU A 136 23.90 20.45 -33.88
N GLU A 137 24.40 20.43 -32.64
CA GLU A 137 25.75 20.91 -32.34
C GLU A 137 26.78 19.93 -32.89
N THR A 138 27.50 20.38 -33.91
CA THR A 138 28.74 19.80 -34.41
C THR A 138 29.82 19.84 -33.32
N VAL A 139 30.23 18.67 -32.85
CA VAL A 139 31.37 18.51 -31.95
C VAL A 139 32.68 18.70 -32.74
N GLU A 140 33.32 19.86 -32.57
CA GLU A 140 34.71 20.07 -32.97
C GLU A 140 35.67 19.23 -32.10
N LYS A 141 36.49 18.42 -32.78
CA LYS A 141 37.63 17.72 -32.17
C LYS A 141 38.73 18.71 -31.84
N LYS A 142 38.97 18.96 -30.55
CA LYS A 142 40.28 19.42 -30.07
C LYS A 142 41.14 18.24 -29.60
N THR A 143 42.41 18.41 -29.90
CA THR A 143 43.47 17.42 -30.06
C THR A 143 44.00 16.82 -28.74
N ASN A 144 44.49 15.59 -28.93
CA ASN A 144 45.24 14.72 -28.03
C ASN A 144 46.41 15.42 -27.33
N GLU A 145 46.47 15.36 -25.99
CA GLU A 145 47.73 15.33 -25.23
C GLU A 145 47.57 14.91 -23.75
N SER A 146 46.85 13.82 -23.44
CA SER A 146 46.84 13.28 -22.05
C SER A 146 46.46 11.81 -21.95
N ARG A 147 46.94 10.97 -22.87
CA ARG A 147 46.47 9.58 -23.02
C ARG A 147 47.39 8.48 -22.49
N ARG A 148 48.37 8.78 -21.64
CA ARG A 148 49.29 7.76 -21.10
C ARG A 148 49.21 7.45 -19.60
N LYS A 149 48.45 8.20 -18.79
CA LYS A 149 48.27 7.89 -17.35
C LYS A 149 46.82 7.57 -16.94
N PHE A 150 45.83 7.90 -17.76
CA PHE A 150 44.40 7.69 -17.46
C PHE A 150 43.96 6.22 -17.24
N PRO A 151 44.44 5.20 -18.00
CA PRO A 151 43.94 3.83 -17.81
C PRO A 151 44.40 3.21 -16.48
N ILE A 152 45.51 3.66 -15.90
CA ILE A 152 46.06 3.09 -14.65
C ILE A 152 45.22 3.57 -13.44
N TYR A 153 44.87 4.86 -13.40
CA TYR A 153 44.03 5.39 -12.33
C TYR A 153 42.59 4.85 -12.39
N LEU A 154 42.05 4.66 -13.60
CA LEU A 154 40.70 4.11 -13.77
C LEU A 154 40.63 2.63 -13.32
N SER A 155 41.69 1.86 -13.57
CA SER A 155 41.77 0.45 -13.14
C SER A 155 41.84 0.33 -11.62
N GLY A 156 42.64 1.17 -10.96
CA GLY A 156 42.73 1.20 -9.50
C GLY A 156 41.41 1.60 -8.84
N LEU A 157 40.70 2.57 -9.41
CA LEU A 157 39.40 3.02 -8.91
C LEU A 157 38.32 1.94 -9.07
N LEU A 158 38.34 1.19 -10.19
CA LEU A 158 37.41 0.11 -10.44
C LEU A 158 37.61 -1.05 -9.45
N ILE A 159 38.86 -1.42 -9.13
CA ILE A 159 39.20 -2.45 -8.14
C ILE A 159 38.77 -2.03 -6.74
N LEU A 160 39.01 -0.77 -6.36
CA LEU A 160 38.57 -0.23 -5.08
C LEU A 160 37.03 -0.24 -4.98
N PHE A 161 36.34 0.16 -6.05
CA PHE A 161 34.88 0.16 -6.11
C PHE A 161 34.31 -1.26 -6.03
N THR A 162 34.92 -2.24 -6.70
CA THR A 162 34.50 -3.66 -6.57
C THR A 162 34.76 -4.19 -5.16
N GLY A 163 35.91 -3.87 -4.56
CA GLY A 163 36.22 -4.25 -3.18
C GLY A 163 35.23 -3.67 -2.16
N ILE A 164 34.84 -2.39 -2.31
CA ILE A 164 33.82 -1.74 -1.47
C ILE A 164 32.46 -2.41 -1.67
N ASN A 165 32.05 -2.71 -2.90
CA ASN A 165 30.77 -3.38 -3.16
C ASN A 165 30.75 -4.82 -2.62
N ILE A 166 31.86 -5.56 -2.72
CA ILE A 166 31.99 -6.91 -2.13
C ILE A 166 31.98 -6.82 -0.60
N TYR A 167 32.69 -5.87 0.00
CA TYR A 167 32.67 -5.65 1.44
C TYR A 167 31.28 -5.26 1.93
N LEU A 168 30.62 -4.33 1.25
CA LEU A 168 29.24 -3.95 1.54
C LEU A 168 28.32 -5.16 1.40
N TRP A 169 28.40 -5.93 0.32
CA TRP A 169 27.61 -7.15 0.11
C TRP A 169 27.82 -8.21 1.21
N ILE A 170 29.08 -8.46 1.61
CA ILE A 170 29.40 -9.38 2.71
C ILE A 170 28.91 -8.82 4.05
N SER A 171 29.03 -7.51 4.29
CA SER A 171 28.59 -6.87 5.53
C SER A 171 27.07 -6.83 5.65
N THR A 172 26.35 -6.60 4.55
CA THR A 172 24.88 -6.63 4.51
C THR A 172 24.34 -8.06 4.48
N GLY A 173 25.07 -9.01 3.90
CA GLY A 173 24.74 -10.44 3.91
C GLY A 173 25.03 -11.12 5.26
N ARG A 174 25.86 -10.49 6.11
CA ARG A 174 26.13 -10.88 7.51
C ARG A 174 25.44 -9.98 8.52
N ALA A 175 24.32 -9.35 8.16
CA ALA A 175 23.37 -8.94 9.18
C ALA A 175 22.95 -10.22 9.91
N LYS A 176 23.61 -10.52 11.03
CA LYS A 176 23.20 -11.56 11.97
C LYS A 176 21.74 -11.26 12.28
N THR A 177 20.85 -12.02 11.67
CA THR A 177 19.46 -12.08 12.10
C THR A 177 19.53 -12.57 13.53
N GLU A 178 19.30 -11.69 14.48
CA GLU A 178 19.07 -12.05 15.86
C GLU A 178 18.05 -13.21 15.84
N THR A 179 18.54 -14.38 16.23
CA THR A 179 17.81 -15.63 16.24
C THR A 179 16.67 -15.49 17.23
N ILE A 180 15.44 -15.34 16.72
CA ILE A 180 14.25 -15.36 17.57
C ILE A 180 13.69 -16.78 17.58
N TRP A 181 14.05 -17.49 18.65
CA TRP A 181 13.28 -18.43 19.47
C TRP A 181 12.24 -19.38 18.82
N THR A 182 12.70 -20.56 18.39
CA THR A 182 12.15 -21.86 18.85
C THR A 182 13.31 -22.86 18.98
N THR A 183 13.26 -23.79 19.94
CA THR A 183 14.27 -24.85 20.12
C THR A 183 14.13 -25.97 19.08
N TYR A 184 12.98 -26.02 18.41
CA TYR A 184 12.63 -27.08 17.47
C TYR A 184 13.17 -26.77 16.07
N GLN A 185 13.87 -27.74 15.50
CA GLN A 185 14.36 -27.68 14.13
C GLN A 185 13.41 -28.47 13.24
N PRO A 186 12.63 -27.82 12.37
CA PRO A 186 11.68 -28.51 11.52
C PRO A 186 12.39 -29.38 10.49
N THR A 187 11.75 -30.48 10.12
CA THR A 187 12.19 -31.34 9.03
C THR A 187 12.00 -30.65 7.68
N ALA A 188 12.72 -31.13 6.65
CA ALA A 188 12.54 -30.63 5.28
C ALA A 188 11.09 -30.84 4.78
N GLU A 189 10.45 -31.94 5.19
CA GLU A 189 9.06 -32.25 4.84
C GLU A 189 8.08 -31.25 5.48
N GLU A 190 8.29 -30.88 6.75
CA GLU A 190 7.48 -29.86 7.41
C GLU A 190 7.63 -28.49 6.75
N VAL A 191 8.86 -28.09 6.41
CA VAL A 191 9.13 -26.84 5.70
C VAL A 191 8.46 -26.85 4.32
N ASP A 192 8.57 -27.95 3.58
CA ASP A 192 7.95 -28.13 2.27
C ASP A 192 6.41 -28.12 2.34
N ALA A 193 5.82 -28.69 3.39
CA ALA A 193 4.38 -28.64 3.64
C ALA A 193 3.86 -27.22 3.85
N VAL A 194 4.60 -26.38 4.56
CA VAL A 194 4.21 -24.98 4.85
C VAL A 194 4.50 -24.04 3.68
N THR A 195 5.65 -24.16 3.04
CA THR A 195 6.09 -23.23 1.99
C THR A 195 5.23 -23.32 0.73
N GLY A 196 4.89 -22.18 0.13
CA GLY A 196 4.03 -22.12 -1.05
C GLY A 196 3.00 -21.01 -0.98
N VAL A 197 1.99 -21.13 -1.85
CA VAL A 197 0.88 -20.18 -1.98
C VAL A 197 -0.38 -20.79 -1.34
N TRP A 198 -1.06 -19.98 -0.54
CA TRP A 198 -2.25 -20.35 0.21
C TRP A 198 -3.37 -19.35 -0.04
N LEU A 199 -4.57 -19.86 -0.26
CA LEU A 199 -5.79 -19.08 -0.13
C LEU A 199 -6.05 -18.88 1.37
N TYR A 200 -6.15 -17.65 1.82
CA TYR A 200 -6.40 -17.32 3.22
C TYR A 200 -7.76 -16.65 3.36
N GLN A 201 -8.63 -17.26 4.14
CA GLN A 201 -9.98 -16.78 4.43
C GLN A 201 -10.10 -16.49 5.93
N THR A 202 -10.65 -15.33 6.26
CA THR A 202 -10.85 -14.85 7.63
C THR A 202 -12.23 -14.23 7.73
N GLY A 203 -12.89 -14.34 8.89
CA GLY A 203 -14.16 -13.64 9.11
C GLY A 203 -14.00 -12.13 8.86
N ALA A 204 -15.10 -11.47 8.50
CA ALA A 204 -15.12 -10.04 8.21
C ALA A 204 -15.50 -9.10 9.37
N PRO A 205 -15.37 -9.40 10.68
CA PRO A 205 -15.33 -8.32 11.68
C PRO A 205 -14.06 -7.45 11.54
N GLN A 206 -13.24 -7.65 10.50
CA GLN A 206 -12.26 -6.66 10.03
C GLN A 206 -12.90 -5.57 9.13
N ALA A 207 -14.15 -5.75 8.70
CA ALA A 207 -14.94 -4.76 7.96
C ALA A 207 -15.61 -3.78 8.94
N ARG A 208 -16.02 -2.60 8.47
CA ARG A 208 -16.46 -1.48 9.30
C ARG A 208 -17.71 -1.80 10.13
N SER A 209 -17.79 -1.27 11.35
CA SER A 209 -18.92 -1.42 12.27
C SER A 209 -20.29 -0.99 11.76
N ASN A 210 -20.35 -0.15 10.72
CA ASN A 210 -21.59 0.26 10.09
C ASN A 210 -22.14 -0.74 9.04
N GLU A 211 -21.43 -1.83 8.75
CA GLU A 211 -21.92 -2.88 7.86
C GLU A 211 -22.81 -3.90 8.59
N ALA A 212 -24.12 -3.86 8.32
CA ALA A 212 -25.15 -4.63 9.03
C ALA A 212 -25.00 -6.17 8.98
N ASN A 213 -24.11 -6.72 8.13
CA ASN A 213 -23.88 -8.16 7.97
C ASN A 213 -22.39 -8.56 8.06
N ARG A 214 -21.53 -7.72 8.64
CA ARG A 214 -20.07 -7.98 8.68
C ARG A 214 -19.66 -9.30 9.33
N PHE A 215 -20.45 -9.81 10.27
CA PHE A 215 -20.16 -11.09 10.95
C PHE A 215 -20.53 -12.32 10.12
N ARG A 216 -21.27 -12.13 9.02
CA ARG A 216 -21.70 -13.19 8.08
C ARG A 216 -21.00 -13.09 6.73
N ARG A 217 -19.86 -12.43 6.73
CA ARG A 217 -18.99 -12.24 5.59
C ARG A 217 -17.60 -12.72 5.95
N TYR A 218 -16.84 -13.09 4.93
CA TYR A 218 -15.43 -13.41 5.07
C TYR A 218 -14.62 -12.62 4.04
N ALA A 219 -13.36 -12.39 4.33
CA ALA A 219 -12.41 -11.76 3.43
C ALA A 219 -11.52 -12.82 2.78
N THR A 220 -11.44 -12.78 1.45
CA THR A 220 -10.54 -13.62 0.65
C THR A 220 -9.20 -12.91 0.48
N ASN A 221 -8.11 -13.59 0.80
CA ASN A 221 -6.75 -13.09 0.71
C ASN A 221 -5.82 -14.18 0.15
N ILE A 222 -4.63 -13.80 -0.29
CA ILE A 222 -3.59 -14.74 -0.74
C ILE A 222 -2.36 -14.58 0.13
N VAL A 223 -1.86 -15.69 0.65
CA VAL A 223 -0.65 -15.76 1.46
C VAL A 223 0.43 -16.51 0.68
N VAL A 224 1.64 -15.99 0.70
CA VAL A 224 2.83 -16.71 0.27
C VAL A 224 3.79 -16.88 1.43
N ILE A 225 4.25 -18.12 1.63
CA ILE A 225 5.25 -18.46 2.63
C ILE A 225 6.49 -18.99 1.90
N LYS A 226 7.65 -18.38 2.14
CA LYS A 226 8.92 -18.76 1.50
C LYS A 226 10.01 -18.91 2.55
N GLN A 227 10.89 -19.86 2.35
CA GLN A 227 12.11 -19.94 3.12
C GLN A 227 13.12 -18.89 2.60
N VAL A 228 13.62 -18.05 3.51
CA VAL A 228 14.64 -17.02 3.26
C VAL A 228 15.73 -17.20 4.31
N GLY A 229 16.85 -17.82 3.92
CA GLY A 229 17.83 -18.34 4.87
C GLY A 229 17.19 -19.37 5.80
N ASP A 230 17.32 -19.17 7.10
CA ASP A 230 16.80 -20.09 8.12
C ASP A 230 15.38 -19.74 8.59
N ARG A 231 14.70 -18.78 7.93
CA ARG A 231 13.38 -18.29 8.35
C ARG A 231 12.31 -18.54 7.29
N LEU A 232 11.09 -18.84 7.73
CA LEU A 232 9.91 -18.87 6.86
C LEU A 232 9.26 -17.50 6.89
N MET A 233 9.43 -16.74 5.81
CA MET A 233 8.86 -15.41 5.66
C MET A 233 7.48 -15.50 5.01
N MET A 234 6.54 -14.72 5.54
CA MET A 234 5.16 -14.66 5.07
C MET A 234 4.84 -13.30 4.49
N GLN A 235 4.13 -13.28 3.37
CA GLN A 235 3.46 -12.10 2.84
C GLN A 235 2.00 -12.42 2.54
N ARG A 236 1.08 -11.61 3.09
CA ARG A 236 -0.36 -11.71 2.85
C ARG A 236 -0.80 -10.53 2.00
N HIS A 237 -1.34 -10.80 0.83
CA HIS A 237 -2.10 -9.84 0.05
C HIS A 237 -3.56 -9.95 0.43
N GLY A 238 -4.10 -8.90 1.06
CA GLY A 238 -5.50 -8.89 1.43
C GLY A 238 -6.36 -7.96 0.59
N ALA A 239 -7.68 -8.13 0.70
CA ALA A 239 -8.68 -7.33 -0.02
C ALA A 239 -8.48 -5.82 0.22
N THR A 240 -8.19 -5.46 1.47
CA THR A 240 -7.91 -4.07 1.87
C THR A 240 -6.51 -3.91 2.44
N ILE A 241 -6.07 -4.86 3.29
CA ILE A 241 -4.87 -4.71 4.12
C ILE A 241 -3.88 -5.83 3.80
N ASN A 242 -2.63 -5.46 3.53
CA ASN A 242 -1.55 -6.43 3.35
C ASN A 242 -0.84 -6.65 4.68
N HIS A 243 -0.39 -7.88 4.91
CA HIS A 243 0.47 -8.18 6.06
C HIS A 243 1.82 -8.70 5.58
N GLN A 244 2.82 -8.48 6.40
CA GLN A 244 4.14 -9.09 6.30
C GLN A 244 4.44 -9.79 7.62
N GLY A 245 5.28 -10.81 7.60
CA GLY A 245 5.47 -11.62 8.79
C GLY A 245 6.43 -12.78 8.60
N TYR A 246 6.38 -13.68 9.56
CA TYR A 246 7.15 -14.92 9.56
C TYR A 246 6.35 -16.05 10.22
N VAL A 247 6.75 -17.27 9.93
CA VAL A 247 6.17 -18.51 10.46
C VAL A 247 7.28 -19.30 11.13
N GLU A 248 7.00 -19.85 12.29
CA GLU A 248 7.95 -20.61 13.08
C GLU A 248 7.31 -21.91 13.58
N PHE A 249 8.06 -23.00 13.52
CA PHE A 249 7.64 -24.27 14.11
C PHE A 249 8.00 -24.27 15.59
N THR A 250 6.98 -24.41 16.44
CA THR A 250 7.17 -24.46 17.91
C THR A 250 7.33 -25.90 18.42
N SER A 251 6.80 -26.86 17.68
CA SER A 251 6.92 -28.31 17.88
C SER A 251 6.50 -29.03 16.59
N PRO A 252 6.60 -30.38 16.49
CA PRO A 252 6.21 -31.10 15.28
C PRO A 252 4.79 -30.74 14.80
N GLY A 253 4.70 -30.25 13.57
CA GLY A 253 3.45 -29.81 12.95
C GLY A 253 2.74 -28.63 13.61
N THR A 254 3.33 -27.96 14.62
CA THR A 254 2.69 -26.82 15.31
C THR A 254 3.36 -25.52 14.92
N LEU A 255 2.57 -24.58 14.40
CA LEU A 255 3.04 -23.35 13.79
C LEU A 255 2.62 -22.12 14.59
N SER A 256 3.57 -21.24 14.83
CA SER A 256 3.36 -19.87 15.28
C SER A 256 3.50 -18.93 14.08
N ILE A 257 2.45 -18.20 13.74
CA ILE A 257 2.43 -17.28 12.61
C ILE A 257 2.35 -15.86 13.15
N HIS A 258 3.40 -15.08 12.92
CA HIS A 258 3.47 -13.69 13.32
C HIS A 258 3.31 -12.80 12.09
N SER A 259 2.43 -11.82 12.16
CA SER A 259 2.20 -10.88 11.07
C SER A 259 1.94 -9.46 11.56
N TYR A 260 2.14 -8.48 10.70
CA TYR A 260 1.88 -7.07 10.98
C TYR A 260 1.57 -6.35 9.67
N VAL A 261 0.90 -5.20 9.75
CA VAL A 261 0.56 -4.41 8.56
C VAL A 261 1.77 -3.64 8.07
N GLU A 262 2.40 -2.91 8.97
CA GLU A 262 3.59 -2.11 8.68
C GLU A 262 4.48 -1.97 9.93
N LYS A 263 5.69 -1.46 9.74
CA LYS A 263 6.62 -1.10 10.82
C LYS A 263 6.67 0.41 10.94
N GLY A 264 6.46 0.92 12.15
CA GLY A 264 6.67 2.31 12.51
C GLY A 264 8.14 2.72 12.35
N LYS A 265 8.39 4.04 12.33
CA LYS A 265 9.74 4.61 12.20
C LYS A 265 10.68 4.20 13.34
N ASP A 266 10.13 3.90 14.50
CA ASP A 266 10.79 3.42 15.72
C ASP A 266 10.94 1.89 15.77
N GLY A 267 10.48 1.18 14.74
CA GLY A 267 10.46 -0.29 14.71
C GLY A 267 9.25 -0.93 15.39
N ALA A 268 8.33 -0.13 15.94
CA ALA A 268 7.08 -0.65 16.50
C ALA A 268 6.24 -1.33 15.41
N LEU A 269 5.67 -2.49 15.70
CA LEU A 269 4.79 -3.18 14.77
C LEU A 269 3.41 -2.53 14.81
N ILE A 270 2.91 -2.11 13.65
CA ILE A 270 1.57 -1.56 13.51
C ILE A 270 0.61 -2.70 13.19
N ASN A 271 -0.43 -2.82 14.01
CA ASN A 271 -1.43 -3.88 13.99
C ASN A 271 -0.83 -5.31 13.94
N PRO A 272 -0.01 -5.69 14.94
CA PRO A 272 0.55 -7.03 15.00
C PRO A 272 -0.56 -8.07 15.22
N SER A 273 -0.44 -9.20 14.56
CA SER A 273 -1.31 -10.35 14.71
C SER A 273 -0.47 -11.60 14.93
N HIS A 274 -1.01 -12.49 15.74
CA HIS A 274 -0.39 -13.75 16.09
C HIS A 274 -1.42 -14.86 15.95
N SER A 275 -1.02 -15.95 15.30
CA SER A 275 -1.86 -17.12 15.06
C SER A 275 -1.13 -18.39 15.48
N LEU A 276 -1.89 -19.33 16.03
CA LEU A 276 -1.45 -20.69 16.30
C LEU A 276 -2.16 -21.65 15.35
N ALA A 277 -1.40 -22.57 14.76
CA ALA A 277 -1.90 -23.57 13.83
C ALA A 277 -1.33 -24.95 14.14
N LYS A 278 -2.02 -25.97 13.65
CA LYS A 278 -1.48 -27.31 13.48
C LYS A 278 -1.59 -27.70 12.00
N LEU A 279 -0.53 -28.26 11.45
CA LEU A 279 -0.43 -28.71 10.07
C LEU A 279 0.40 -29.98 10.00
N HIS A 280 -0.17 -31.04 9.44
CA HIS A 280 0.57 -32.23 9.06
C HIS A 280 0.95 -32.16 7.57
N PRO A 281 2.03 -32.83 7.13
CA PRO A 281 2.50 -32.73 5.74
C PRO A 281 1.49 -33.07 4.63
N GLN A 282 0.46 -33.84 4.96
CA GLN A 282 -0.57 -34.30 4.03
C GLN A 282 -1.76 -33.33 3.97
N ASP A 283 -1.84 -32.39 4.90
CA ASP A 283 -2.96 -31.47 5.03
C ASP A 283 -2.89 -30.41 3.92
N SER A 284 -4.00 -30.28 3.18
CA SER A 284 -4.22 -29.18 2.23
C SER A 284 -4.96 -28.00 2.87
N ILE A 285 -5.46 -28.16 4.09
CA ILE A 285 -6.21 -27.15 4.83
C ILE A 285 -5.58 -26.98 6.20
N MET A 286 -5.33 -25.73 6.59
CA MET A 286 -4.81 -25.37 7.90
C MET A 286 -5.75 -24.40 8.59
N TYR A 287 -6.26 -24.81 9.75
CA TYR A 287 -7.02 -23.94 10.63
C TYR A 287 -6.09 -23.22 11.60
N THR A 288 -6.40 -21.94 11.85
CA THR A 288 -5.67 -21.11 12.82
C THR A 288 -6.62 -20.46 13.80
N ILE A 289 -6.16 -20.30 15.04
CA ILE A 289 -6.76 -19.40 16.03
C ILE A 289 -5.83 -18.21 16.17
N SER A 290 -6.37 -17.00 16.02
CA SER A 290 -5.56 -15.79 15.90
C SER A 290 -6.05 -14.67 16.78
N SER A 291 -5.13 -13.96 17.42
CA SER A 291 -5.35 -12.60 17.88
C SER A 291 -5.04 -11.63 16.73
N THR A 292 -6.03 -10.86 16.29
CA THR A 292 -5.94 -9.89 15.19
C THR A 292 -6.71 -8.62 15.55
N TRP A 293 -6.84 -7.69 14.60
CA TRP A 293 -7.48 -6.39 14.77
C TRP A 293 -8.82 -6.33 14.05
N SER A 294 -9.77 -5.56 14.59
CA SER A 294 -11.08 -5.31 13.97
C SER A 294 -11.03 -4.28 12.83
N PHE A 295 -9.93 -3.54 12.70
CA PHE A 295 -9.68 -2.53 11.65
C PHE A 295 -10.81 -1.51 11.49
N GLU A 296 -11.38 -1.07 12.62
CA GLU A 296 -12.38 0.00 12.66
C GLU A 296 -11.78 1.38 12.34
N SER A 297 -12.64 2.32 11.94
CA SER A 297 -12.28 3.73 11.82
C SER A 297 -12.28 4.45 13.18
N ASP A 298 -11.71 5.66 13.19
CA ASP A 298 -11.87 6.64 14.28
C ASP A 298 -11.37 6.11 15.64
N ASP A 299 -10.18 5.51 15.66
CA ASP A 299 -9.51 4.96 16.84
C ASP A 299 -10.28 3.85 17.60
N ASN A 300 -11.34 3.30 17.00
CA ASN A 300 -12.12 2.20 17.59
C ASN A 300 -11.55 0.80 17.29
N ASN A 301 -10.35 0.73 16.73
CA ASN A 301 -9.71 -0.52 16.40
C ASN A 301 -9.39 -1.30 17.67
N ASP A 302 -9.83 -2.55 17.75
CA ASP A 302 -9.69 -3.39 18.93
C ASP A 302 -9.13 -4.76 18.55
N ILE A 303 -8.54 -5.43 19.53
CA ILE A 303 -8.05 -6.80 19.38
C ILE A 303 -9.25 -7.74 19.44
N ILE A 304 -9.28 -8.70 18.52
CA ILE A 304 -10.25 -9.79 18.46
C ILE A 304 -9.53 -11.13 18.30
N GLY A 305 -10.10 -12.17 18.90
CA GLY A 305 -9.84 -13.55 18.54
C GLY A 305 -10.63 -13.92 17.30
N ALA A 306 -10.01 -14.58 16.33
CA ALA A 306 -10.67 -15.05 15.12
C ALA A 306 -10.09 -16.38 14.65
N ARG A 307 -10.94 -17.23 14.09
CA ARG A 307 -10.50 -18.37 13.28
C ARG A 307 -10.14 -17.90 11.87
N ASN A 308 -9.11 -18.49 11.29
CA ASN A 308 -8.84 -18.36 9.85
C ASN A 308 -8.52 -19.70 9.23
N ILE A 309 -8.78 -19.80 7.93
CA ILE A 309 -8.59 -21.00 7.13
C ILE A 309 -7.56 -20.69 6.06
N TYR A 310 -6.57 -21.56 5.92
CA TYR A 310 -5.62 -21.55 4.83
C TYR A 310 -5.84 -22.79 3.97
N THR A 311 -6.10 -22.61 2.69
CA THR A 311 -6.20 -23.72 1.71
C THR A 311 -4.99 -23.68 0.79
N LYS A 312 -4.23 -24.77 0.73
CA LYS A 312 -3.00 -24.87 -0.07
C LYS A 312 -3.37 -24.82 -1.55
N LEU A 313 -2.82 -23.85 -2.27
CA LEU A 313 -2.99 -23.72 -3.73
C LEU A 313 -1.84 -24.38 -4.49
N GLY A 314 -0.64 -24.37 -3.91
CA GLY A 314 0.50 -25.11 -4.42
C GLY A 314 1.84 -24.51 -4.00
N LYS A 315 2.89 -24.87 -4.72
CA LYS A 315 4.28 -24.52 -4.39
C LYS A 315 4.90 -23.57 -5.41
N GLY A 316 5.83 -22.74 -4.96
CA GLY A 316 6.61 -21.85 -5.83
C GLY A 316 5.79 -20.78 -6.55
N GLY A 317 6.35 -20.27 -7.65
CA GLY A 317 5.78 -19.18 -8.43
C GLY A 317 5.94 -17.79 -7.81
N MET A 318 5.37 -16.82 -8.50
CA MET A 318 5.40 -15.42 -8.13
C MET A 318 3.98 -14.84 -8.10
N LEU A 319 3.71 -14.06 -7.06
CA LEU A 319 2.48 -13.29 -6.97
C LEU A 319 2.72 -11.91 -7.58
N HIS A 320 1.84 -11.53 -8.49
CA HIS A 320 1.83 -10.25 -9.17
C HIS A 320 0.49 -9.58 -8.88
N PRO A 321 0.46 -8.64 -7.92
CA PRO A 321 -0.74 -7.85 -7.71
C PRO A 321 -1.05 -7.06 -8.98
N ILE A 322 -2.26 -7.22 -9.49
CA ILE A 322 -2.79 -6.45 -10.61
C ILE A 322 -3.48 -5.24 -10.03
N PHE A 323 -2.97 -4.07 -10.41
CA PHE A 323 -3.47 -2.80 -9.95
C PHE A 323 -4.09 -2.02 -11.11
N ASN A 324 -5.12 -1.25 -10.78
CA ASN A 324 -5.61 -0.14 -11.60
C ASN A 324 -6.13 -0.56 -12.99
N THR A 325 -6.74 -1.74 -13.11
CA THR A 325 -7.48 -2.14 -14.33
C THR A 325 -8.97 -1.76 -14.22
N PRO A 326 -9.70 -1.65 -15.35
CA PRO A 326 -11.16 -1.49 -15.33
C PRO A 326 -11.85 -2.60 -14.53
N GLU A 327 -11.27 -3.80 -14.52
CA GLU A 327 -11.73 -4.95 -13.75
C GLU A 327 -11.65 -4.70 -12.24
N ASN A 328 -10.52 -4.21 -11.73
CA ASN A 328 -10.39 -3.81 -10.31
C ASN A 328 -11.47 -2.79 -9.90
N ALA A 329 -11.73 -1.82 -10.78
CA ALA A 329 -12.73 -0.78 -10.54
C ALA A 329 -14.17 -1.34 -10.56
N ALA A 330 -14.46 -2.27 -11.47
CA ALA A 330 -15.77 -2.88 -11.61
C ALA A 330 -16.09 -3.84 -10.45
N CYS A 331 -15.14 -4.66 -10.02
CA CYS A 331 -15.34 -5.61 -8.92
C CYS A 331 -15.19 -4.98 -7.52
N HIS A 332 -14.69 -3.74 -7.43
CA HIS A 332 -14.25 -3.12 -6.17
C HIS A 332 -13.31 -4.03 -5.36
N CYS A 333 -12.44 -4.77 -6.06
CA CYS A 333 -11.61 -5.81 -5.50
C CYS A 333 -10.13 -5.64 -5.88
N LYS A 334 -9.25 -6.15 -5.04
CA LYS A 334 -7.84 -6.29 -5.38
C LYS A 334 -7.65 -7.60 -6.13
N ILE A 335 -6.95 -7.56 -7.26
CA ILE A 335 -6.68 -8.76 -8.06
C ILE A 335 -5.22 -9.14 -7.88
N VAL A 336 -4.95 -10.43 -7.66
CA VAL A 336 -3.59 -10.97 -7.60
C VAL A 336 -3.47 -12.11 -8.59
N GLU A 337 -2.47 -12.04 -9.46
CA GLU A 337 -2.12 -13.11 -10.38
C GLU A 337 -0.99 -13.95 -9.79
N TRP A 338 -1.20 -15.26 -9.70
CA TRP A 338 -0.15 -16.22 -9.37
C TRP A 338 0.39 -16.82 -10.66
N LYS A 339 1.62 -16.43 -11.01
CA LYS A 339 2.37 -17.04 -12.11
C LYS A 339 3.17 -18.22 -11.58
N ARG A 340 2.81 -19.42 -12.03
CA ARG A 340 3.46 -20.67 -11.64
C ARG A 340 4.77 -20.86 -12.40
N ASN A 341 5.60 -21.79 -11.90
CA ASN A 341 6.91 -22.09 -12.48
C ASN A 341 6.80 -22.75 -13.88
N ASP A 342 5.68 -23.42 -14.18
CA ASP A 342 5.38 -24.02 -15.48
C ASP A 342 4.91 -23.00 -16.53
N GLY A 343 4.84 -21.71 -16.16
CA GLY A 343 4.38 -20.64 -17.03
C GLY A 343 2.87 -20.40 -17.02
N SER A 344 2.09 -21.29 -16.39
CA SER A 344 0.65 -21.07 -16.20
C SER A 344 0.38 -19.95 -15.19
N SER A 345 -0.80 -19.34 -15.28
CA SER A 345 -1.22 -18.27 -14.37
C SER A 345 -2.64 -18.47 -13.89
N GLU A 346 -2.90 -18.14 -12.64
CA GLU A 346 -4.25 -18.08 -12.06
C GLU A 346 -4.48 -16.72 -11.40
N ARG A 347 -5.71 -16.21 -11.47
CA ARG A 347 -6.07 -14.90 -10.89
C ARG A 347 -7.04 -15.08 -9.74
N PHE A 348 -6.82 -14.31 -8.69
CA PHE A 348 -7.62 -14.31 -7.48
C PHE A 348 -8.18 -12.91 -7.23
N ASN A 349 -9.49 -12.84 -7.05
CA ASN A 349 -10.19 -11.62 -6.68
C ASN A 349 -10.29 -11.58 -5.16
N LEU A 350 -9.57 -10.65 -4.54
CA LEU A 350 -9.52 -10.48 -3.10
C LEU A 350 -10.60 -9.48 -2.71
N THR A 351 -11.67 -9.98 -2.10
CA THR A 351 -12.86 -9.20 -1.74
C THR A 351 -13.51 -9.75 -0.47
N TYR A 352 -14.59 -9.09 -0.04
CA TYR A 352 -15.45 -9.53 1.04
C TYR A 352 -16.69 -10.23 0.48
N GLU A 353 -16.84 -11.49 0.81
CA GLU A 353 -17.88 -12.37 0.27
C GLU A 353 -18.84 -12.80 1.38
N THR A 354 -20.07 -13.15 1.00
CA THR A 354 -21.03 -13.74 1.93
C THR A 354 -20.66 -15.18 2.20
N ILE A 355 -20.73 -15.60 3.46
CA ILE A 355 -20.54 -17.00 3.85
C ILE A 355 -21.56 -17.87 3.11
N GLN A 356 -21.09 -18.92 2.46
CA GLN A 356 -21.94 -19.82 1.68
C GLN A 356 -22.30 -21.06 2.51
N PRO A 357 -23.60 -21.39 2.64
CA PRO A 357 -24.00 -22.57 3.39
C PRO A 357 -23.41 -23.87 2.82
N GLY A 358 -23.01 -24.79 3.70
CA GLY A 358 -22.36 -26.07 3.35
C GLY A 358 -20.94 -25.96 2.79
N SER A 359 -20.29 -24.80 2.92
CA SER A 359 -18.90 -24.59 2.50
C SER A 359 -17.96 -24.47 3.69
N LEU A 360 -16.65 -24.62 3.46
CA LEU A 360 -15.61 -24.38 4.48
C LEU A 360 -15.72 -22.97 5.12
N THR A 361 -16.36 -22.01 4.45
CA THR A 361 -16.49 -20.65 4.98
C THR A 361 -17.52 -20.51 6.09
N GLU A 362 -18.36 -21.53 6.33
CA GLU A 362 -19.24 -21.56 7.52
C GLU A 362 -18.45 -21.53 8.83
N ASP A 363 -17.23 -22.08 8.84
CA ASP A 363 -16.34 -22.06 9.99
C ASP A 363 -15.83 -20.64 10.35
N LEU A 364 -16.17 -19.61 9.55
CA LEU A 364 -15.76 -18.21 9.70
C LEU A 364 -16.90 -17.27 10.11
N ASP A 365 -18.03 -17.83 10.56
CA ASP A 365 -19.19 -17.07 11.01
C ASP A 365 -18.99 -16.35 12.36
N GLU A 366 -20.06 -15.77 12.91
CA GLU A 366 -20.05 -15.12 14.23
C GLU A 366 -19.49 -15.99 15.38
N SER A 367 -19.63 -17.31 15.31
CA SER A 367 -19.18 -18.24 16.34
C SER A 367 -17.66 -18.43 16.36
N SER A 368 -17.00 -18.06 15.26
CA SER A 368 -15.55 -18.14 15.10
C SER A 368 -14.79 -16.95 15.73
N LEU A 369 -15.53 -16.00 16.32
CA LEU A 369 -15.02 -14.72 16.78
C LEU A 369 -15.09 -14.59 18.29
N ILE A 370 -14.06 -13.99 18.89
CA ILE A 370 -13.97 -13.72 20.31
C ILE A 370 -13.60 -12.26 20.50
N LEU A 371 -14.45 -11.47 21.16
CA LEU A 371 -14.12 -10.07 21.47
C LEU A 371 -13.17 -10.03 22.67
N ARG A 372 -12.16 -9.15 22.65
CA ARG A 372 -11.26 -8.94 23.81
C ARG A 372 -12.02 -8.53 25.07
N ARG A 373 -13.08 -7.73 24.91
CA ARG A 373 -14.02 -7.38 25.97
C ARG A 373 -15.41 -7.88 25.59
N PRO A 374 -16.09 -8.66 26.46
CA PRO A 374 -17.49 -9.02 26.23
C PRO A 374 -18.36 -7.78 25.99
N LYS A 375 -19.24 -7.82 25.00
CA LYS A 375 -20.19 -6.73 24.69
C LYS A 375 -21.62 -7.27 24.76
N SER A 376 -22.49 -6.56 25.47
CA SER A 376 -23.92 -6.87 25.51
C SER A 376 -24.53 -6.74 24.11
N GLY A 377 -25.39 -7.67 23.71
CA GLY A 377 -26.02 -7.70 22.39
C GLY A 377 -25.20 -8.33 21.26
N VAL A 378 -23.93 -8.70 21.50
CA VAL A 378 -23.15 -9.53 20.57
C VAL A 378 -23.36 -10.99 20.94
N LEU A 379 -24.39 -11.59 20.37
CA LEU A 379 -24.63 -13.03 20.46
C LEU A 379 -23.65 -13.73 19.50
N LEU A 380 -22.61 -14.37 20.04
CA LEU A 380 -21.66 -15.19 19.26
C LEU A 380 -22.33 -16.44 18.65
N SER A 381 -23.52 -16.77 19.13
CA SER A 381 -24.49 -17.63 18.46
C SER A 381 -25.89 -17.29 18.97
N LYS A 382 -26.92 -17.46 18.13
CA LYS A 382 -28.29 -17.58 18.66
C LYS A 382 -28.30 -18.82 19.57
N PRO A 383 -28.94 -18.76 20.77
CA PRO A 383 -29.26 -20.00 21.45
C PRO A 383 -30.00 -20.88 20.46
N ALA A 384 -29.60 -22.16 20.38
CA ALA A 384 -30.34 -23.13 19.60
C ALA A 384 -31.82 -22.93 19.95
N LYS A 385 -32.68 -22.79 18.94
CA LYS A 385 -34.10 -22.97 19.19
C LYS A 385 -34.18 -24.36 19.80
N ASN A 386 -34.42 -24.44 21.11
CA ASN A 386 -34.95 -25.65 21.66
C ASN A 386 -36.19 -25.89 20.83
N ASP A 387 -36.16 -26.93 20.00
CA ASP A 387 -37.39 -27.56 19.61
C ASP A 387 -38.13 -27.79 20.91
N GLU A 388 -39.30 -27.16 21.03
CA GLU A 388 -40.32 -27.60 21.96
C GLU A 388 -40.70 -29.03 21.51
N SER A 389 -39.82 -29.99 21.78
CA SER A 389 -40.19 -31.39 21.85
C SER A 389 -40.78 -31.56 23.23
N GLU A 390 -42.11 -31.59 23.25
CA GLU A 390 -42.93 -32.38 24.15
C GLU A 390 -42.10 -33.43 24.91
N HIS A 391 -42.14 -33.39 26.25
CA HIS A 391 -42.56 -34.54 27.05
C HIS A 391 -42.63 -34.18 28.55
N ILE A 392 -43.88 -34.28 29.03
CA ILE A 392 -44.40 -34.34 30.41
C ILE A 392 -44.64 -33.00 31.11
#